data_AF-A0A7K2JAX5-F1
#
_entry.id   AF-A0A7K2JAX5-F1
#
_cell.length_a   1.000
_cell.length_b   1.000
_cell.length_c   1.000
_cell.angle_alpha   90.00
_cell.angle_beta   90.00
_cell.angle_gamma   90.00
#
_symmetry.space_group_name_H-M   'P 1'
#
loop_
_entity.id
_entity.type
_entity.pdbx_description
1 polymer ?
#
loop_
_entity_poly.entity_id
_entity_poly.type
_entity_poly.pdbx_seq_one_letter_code
_entity_poly.pdbx_strand_id
1 'polypeptide(L)'
;MEFAVLGPLEVRESGAPIRLTGMRRRRLLALLLLRFPHTVAREFLVDALWETPPASARQQVHNAIRDLRAALTATTGNGVLSTTVTGYRLDVPPEAVDAHRFTEGARAARAARREGREAEAVRLFRSALDLWRGEAFAGIDCPAVSAAAAGLEEERLTAIEELTELRLAAGESATLVAELFSLTAAHPCATPCAAT
;
A
#
# COMPACT_ATOMS: atom_id res chain seq x y z
N MET A 1 11.42 9.40 5.90
CA MET A 1 10.59 9.46 4.69
C MET A 1 9.66 8.27 4.70
N GLU A 2 8.39 8.46 4.33
CA GLU A 2 7.34 7.46 4.38
C GLU A 2 6.50 7.51 3.10
N PHE A 3 6.11 6.34 2.61
CA PHE A 3 5.28 6.13 1.44
C PHE A 3 4.07 5.33 1.88
N ALA A 4 2.90 5.89 1.66
CA ALA A 4 1.65 5.27 2.06
C ALA A 4 0.78 4.99 0.83
N VAL A 5 0.54 3.72 0.55
CA VAL A 5 -0.21 3.21 -0.61
C VAL A 5 -1.40 2.34 -0.23
N LEU A 6 -1.58 2.00 1.04
CA LEU A 6 -2.77 1.32 1.55
C LEU A 6 -3.91 2.34 1.73
N GLY A 7 -4.36 2.91 0.62
CA GLY A 7 -5.19 4.11 0.53
C GLY A 7 -4.70 5.02 -0.60
N PRO A 8 -5.15 6.29 -0.64
CA PRO A 8 -4.59 7.27 -1.57
C PRO A 8 -3.07 7.39 -1.41
N LEU A 9 -2.35 7.45 -2.54
CA LEU A 9 -0.90 7.58 -2.57
C LEU A 9 -0.47 8.88 -1.85
N GLU A 10 0.19 8.71 -0.72
CA GLU A 10 0.78 9.78 0.07
C GLU A 10 2.29 9.56 0.23
N VAL A 11 3.03 10.66 0.22
CA VAL A 11 4.47 10.67 0.55
C VAL A 11 4.65 11.68 1.66
N ARG A 12 5.34 11.29 2.72
CA ARG A 12 5.60 12.14 3.87
C ARG A 12 7.09 12.15 4.20
N GLU A 13 7.55 13.25 4.73
CA GLU A 13 8.86 13.38 5.30
C GLU A 13 8.78 14.05 6.66
N SER A 14 9.30 13.38 7.69
CA SER A 14 9.26 13.87 9.07
C SER A 14 7.84 14.32 9.48
N GLY A 15 6.83 13.57 9.02
CA GLY A 15 5.41 13.85 9.23
C GLY A 15 4.77 14.86 8.26
N ALA A 16 5.55 15.63 7.50
CA ALA A 16 5.04 16.62 6.56
C ALA A 16 4.73 16.02 5.17
N PRO A 17 3.59 16.33 4.54
CA PRO A 17 3.23 15.78 3.23
C PRO A 17 4.06 16.40 2.09
N ILE A 18 4.61 15.56 1.23
CA ILE A 18 5.30 15.96 -0.01
C ILE A 18 4.30 15.93 -1.17
N ARG A 19 4.06 17.10 -1.79
CA ARG A 19 3.13 17.21 -2.92
C ARG A 19 3.78 16.77 -4.23
N LEU A 20 3.42 15.57 -4.69
CA LEU A 20 3.73 15.11 -6.04
C LEU A 20 2.76 15.74 -7.04
N THR A 21 3.23 16.73 -7.79
CA THR A 21 2.41 17.46 -8.76
C THR A 21 2.32 16.67 -10.08
N GLY A 22 1.11 16.35 -10.53
CA GLY A 22 0.88 15.71 -11.84
C GLY A 22 0.82 14.18 -11.80
N MET A 23 -0.17 13.65 -12.52
CA MET A 23 -0.54 12.23 -12.51
C MET A 23 0.57 11.30 -12.96
N ARG A 24 1.40 11.72 -13.92
CA ARG A 24 2.50 10.90 -14.43
C ARG A 24 3.55 10.59 -13.37
N ARG A 25 3.91 11.55 -12.51
CA ARG A 25 4.86 11.36 -11.41
C ARG A 25 4.28 10.42 -10.34
N ARG A 26 3.00 10.57 -10.02
CA ARG A 26 2.28 9.69 -9.09
C ARG A 26 2.21 8.25 -9.60
N ARG A 27 1.83 8.04 -10.87
CA ARG A 27 1.83 6.72 -11.53
C ARG A 27 3.22 6.09 -11.51
N LEU A 28 4.25 6.85 -11.86
CA LEU A 28 5.63 6.37 -11.87
C LEU A 28 6.09 5.95 -10.48
N LEU A 29 5.81 6.75 -9.44
CA LEU A 29 6.12 6.37 -8.07
C LEU A 29 5.34 5.13 -7.63
N ALA A 30 4.06 5.02 -8.00
CA ALA A 30 3.25 3.84 -7.70
C ALA A 30 3.86 2.57 -8.32
N LEU A 31 4.33 2.63 -9.57
CA LEU A 31 5.02 1.51 -10.22
C LEU A 31 6.34 1.13 -9.54
N LEU A 32 7.07 2.10 -8.98
CA LEU A 32 8.29 1.84 -8.20
C LEU A 32 7.95 1.19 -6.85
N LEU A 33 6.94 1.71 -6.15
CA LEU A 33 6.48 1.18 -4.86
C LEU A 33 5.87 -0.22 -4.98
N LEU A 34 5.20 -0.50 -6.09
CA LEU A 34 4.67 -1.82 -6.42
C LEU A 34 5.76 -2.91 -6.40
N ARG A 35 6.94 -2.59 -6.91
CA ARG A 35 8.05 -3.54 -7.03
C ARG A 35 9.09 -3.38 -5.93
N PHE A 36 8.85 -2.50 -4.96
CA PHE A 36 9.75 -2.29 -3.83
C PHE A 36 9.96 -3.62 -3.05
N PRO A 37 11.18 -3.93 -2.59
CA PRO A 37 12.42 -3.14 -2.64
C PRO A 37 13.29 -3.39 -3.89
N HIS A 38 12.74 -3.97 -4.94
CA HIS A 38 13.49 -4.38 -6.13
C HIS A 38 13.70 -3.25 -7.14
N THR A 39 14.68 -3.46 -8.02
CA THR A 39 14.92 -2.57 -9.16
C THR A 39 13.82 -2.78 -10.20
N VAL A 40 13.26 -1.67 -10.69
CA VAL A 40 12.26 -1.67 -11.76
C VAL A 40 12.93 -1.34 -13.08
N ALA A 41 12.81 -2.25 -14.04
CA ALA A 41 13.39 -2.09 -15.36
C ALA A 41 12.79 -0.87 -16.09
N ARG A 42 13.60 -0.19 -16.90
CA ARG A 42 13.15 0.97 -17.67
C ARG A 42 12.05 0.60 -18.66
N GLU A 43 12.21 -0.56 -19.31
CA GLU A 43 11.27 -1.12 -20.27
C GLU A 43 9.92 -1.37 -19.62
N PHE A 44 9.90 -1.99 -18.43
CA PHE A 44 8.66 -2.17 -17.66
C PHE A 44 7.95 -0.84 -17.36
N LEU A 45 8.70 0.22 -17.01
CA LEU A 45 8.12 1.53 -16.76
C LEU A 45 7.55 2.15 -18.04
N VAL A 46 8.16 1.90 -19.20
CA VAL A 46 7.62 2.34 -20.49
C VAL A 46 6.32 1.59 -20.79
N ASP A 47 6.34 0.26 -20.71
CA ASP A 47 5.18 -0.57 -21.05
C ASP A 47 4.00 -0.31 -20.10
N ALA A 48 4.25 -0.04 -18.82
CA ALA A 48 3.20 0.26 -17.85
C ALA A 48 2.62 1.68 -17.98
N LEU A 49 3.34 2.62 -18.61
CA LEU A 49 2.89 4.00 -18.78
C LEU A 49 2.22 4.26 -20.13
N TRP A 50 2.52 3.44 -21.14
CA TRP A 50 2.00 3.58 -22.50
C TRP A 50 1.59 2.24 -23.08
N GLU A 51 0.38 2.15 -23.64
CA GLU A 51 -0.03 0.99 -24.46
C GLU A 51 0.74 0.95 -25.79
N THR A 52 0.95 2.12 -26.41
CA THR A 52 1.79 2.29 -27.61
C THR A 52 2.85 3.35 -27.33
N PRO A 53 4.09 2.96 -27.00
CA PRO A 53 5.09 3.92 -26.55
C PRO A 53 5.59 4.78 -27.72
N PRO A 54 5.65 6.11 -27.57
CA PRO A 54 6.27 6.97 -28.57
C PRO A 54 7.79 6.73 -28.62
N ALA A 55 8.44 7.13 -29.71
CA ALA A 55 9.91 7.03 -29.85
C ALA A 55 10.67 7.73 -28.69
N SER A 56 10.06 8.73 -28.06
CA SER A 56 10.61 9.48 -26.92
C SER A 56 10.28 8.88 -25.55
N ALA A 57 9.61 7.72 -25.45
CA ALA A 57 9.12 7.17 -24.17
C ALA A 57 10.24 7.02 -23.13
N ARG A 58 11.40 6.47 -23.53
CA ARG A 58 12.57 6.34 -22.65
C ARG A 58 13.05 7.68 -22.09
N GLN A 59 13.10 8.71 -22.94
CA GLN A 59 13.47 10.06 -22.51
C GLN A 59 12.42 10.64 -21.55
N GLN A 60 11.14 10.39 -21.81
CA GLN A 60 10.05 10.83 -20.93
C GLN A 60 10.11 10.16 -19.56
N VAL A 61 10.42 8.85 -19.48
CA VAL A 61 10.68 8.15 -18.21
C VAL A 61 11.86 8.77 -17.49
N HIS A 62 12.97 9.01 -18.18
CA HIS A 62 14.16 9.61 -17.57
C HIS A 62 13.87 11.00 -16.99
N ASN A 63 13.18 11.86 -17.75
CA ASN A 63 12.75 13.18 -17.28
C ASN A 63 11.81 13.07 -16.06
N ALA A 64 10.84 12.17 -16.11
CA ALA A 64 9.92 11.96 -15.00
C ALA A 64 10.62 11.42 -13.74
N ILE A 65 11.61 10.54 -13.88
CA ILE A 65 12.45 10.09 -12.76
C ILE A 65 13.27 11.24 -12.18
N ARG A 66 13.86 12.08 -13.03
CA ARG A 66 14.62 13.26 -12.59
C ARG A 66 13.72 14.20 -11.79
N ASP A 67 12.53 14.49 -12.29
CA ASP A 67 11.58 15.39 -11.65
C ASP A 67 11.00 14.78 -10.36
N LEU A 68 10.79 13.46 -10.33
CA LEU A 68 10.42 12.72 -9.13
C LEU A 68 11.54 12.80 -8.10
N ARG A 69 12.78 12.52 -8.49
CA ARG A 69 13.95 12.63 -7.61
C ARG A 69 14.04 14.02 -7.00
N ALA A 70 13.95 15.08 -7.81
CA ALA A 70 13.98 16.46 -7.32
C ALA A 70 12.89 16.74 -6.28
N ALA A 71 11.67 16.23 -6.49
CA ALA A 71 10.58 16.39 -5.54
C ALA A 71 10.81 15.63 -4.22
N LEU A 72 11.46 14.47 -4.26
CA LEU A 72 11.76 13.67 -3.07
C LEU A 72 12.99 14.20 -2.32
N THR A 73 14.03 14.68 -3.02
CA THR A 73 15.29 15.13 -2.42
C THR A 73 15.24 16.55 -1.86
N ALA A 74 14.25 17.36 -2.29
CA ALA A 74 14.09 18.74 -1.82
C ALA A 74 13.94 18.86 -0.29
N THR A 75 13.60 17.76 0.40
CA THR A 75 13.35 17.76 1.84
C THR A 75 14.28 16.80 2.61
N THR A 76 14.75 15.69 2.00
CA THR A 76 15.60 14.66 2.67
C THR A 76 17.11 14.75 2.40
N GLY A 77 17.54 15.47 1.36
CA GLY A 77 18.87 15.29 0.77
C GLY A 77 18.94 14.15 -0.25
N ASN A 78 20.12 13.89 -0.82
CA ASN A 78 20.31 12.93 -1.92
C ASN A 78 20.13 11.47 -1.47
N GLY A 79 19.58 10.62 -2.35
CA GLY A 79 19.74 9.15 -2.23
C GLY A 79 18.46 8.30 -2.28
N VAL A 80 17.26 8.89 -2.23
CA VAL A 80 15.98 8.14 -2.17
C VAL A 80 15.69 7.29 -3.41
N LEU A 81 16.18 7.70 -4.58
CA LEU A 81 15.90 7.05 -5.87
C LEU A 81 17.18 6.92 -6.70
N SER A 82 17.77 5.73 -6.71
CA SER A 82 18.94 5.42 -7.53
C SER A 82 18.56 5.06 -8.96
N THR A 83 19.48 5.37 -9.85
CA THR A 83 19.50 4.83 -11.22
C THR A 83 20.53 3.72 -11.26
N THR A 84 20.10 2.51 -11.59
CA THR A 84 20.96 1.36 -11.82
C THR A 84 21.23 1.19 -13.31
N VAL A 85 22.06 0.22 -13.68
CA VAL A 85 22.31 -0.13 -15.08
C VAL A 85 21.01 -0.58 -15.78
N THR A 86 20.15 -1.31 -15.07
CA THR A 86 18.95 -1.94 -15.62
C THR A 86 17.67 -1.12 -15.41
N GLY A 87 17.70 -0.10 -14.56
CA GLY A 87 16.49 0.68 -14.26
C GLY A 87 16.62 1.60 -13.06
N TYR A 88 15.61 1.57 -12.20
CA TYR A 88 15.47 2.49 -11.07
C TYR A 88 15.04 1.75 -9.80
N ARG A 89 15.55 2.18 -8.64
CA ARG A 89 15.23 1.57 -7.35
C ARG A 89 15.03 2.64 -6.28
N LEU A 90 14.02 2.44 -5.43
CA LEU A 90 13.85 3.23 -4.21
C LEU A 90 14.81 2.70 -3.14
N ASP A 91 15.71 3.55 -2.67
CA ASP A 91 16.67 3.23 -1.61
C ASP A 91 16.18 3.85 -0.30
N VAL A 92 15.12 3.27 0.23
CA VAL A 92 14.56 3.62 1.54
C VAL A 92 14.44 2.37 2.40
N PRO A 93 14.46 2.52 3.74
CA PRO A 93 14.24 1.39 4.62
C PRO A 93 12.88 0.72 4.33
N PRO A 94 12.75 -0.61 4.43
CA PRO A 94 11.49 -1.28 4.12
C PRO A 94 10.29 -0.80 4.94
N GLU A 95 10.52 -0.37 6.17
CA GLU A 95 9.54 0.25 7.06
C GLU A 95 9.04 1.61 6.57
N ALA A 96 9.69 2.22 5.58
CA ALA A 96 9.20 3.45 4.96
C ALA A 96 7.95 3.20 4.09
N VAL A 97 7.65 1.95 3.71
CA VAL A 97 6.52 1.62 2.82
C VAL A 97 5.45 0.86 3.60
N ASP A 98 4.25 1.43 3.73
CA ASP A 98 3.14 0.83 4.49
C ASP A 98 2.72 -0.55 3.97
N ALA A 99 2.67 -0.76 2.65
CA ALA A 99 2.36 -2.07 2.06
C ALA A 99 3.39 -3.14 2.43
N HIS A 100 4.67 -2.78 2.52
CA HIS A 100 5.71 -3.70 3.00
C HIS A 100 5.52 -3.99 4.49
N ARG A 101 5.24 -2.97 5.31
CA ARG A 101 4.94 -3.14 6.74
C ARG A 101 3.72 -4.03 6.99
N PHE A 102 2.66 -3.86 6.19
CA PHE A 102 1.46 -4.70 6.26
C PHE A 102 1.80 -6.16 5.94
N THR A 103 2.50 -6.40 4.83
CA THR A 103 2.88 -7.76 4.40
C THR A 103 3.73 -8.47 5.45
N GLU A 104 4.75 -7.79 5.99
CA GLU A 104 5.60 -8.36 7.03
C GLU A 104 4.85 -8.52 8.36
N GLY A 105 3.97 -7.58 8.72
CA GLY A 105 3.12 -7.67 9.90
C GLY A 105 2.18 -8.88 9.85
N ALA A 106 1.52 -9.13 8.71
CA ALA A 106 0.68 -10.30 8.50
C ALA A 106 1.51 -11.61 8.56
N ARG A 107 2.69 -11.63 7.94
CA ARG A 107 3.61 -12.78 8.03
C ARG A 107 4.04 -13.08 9.47
N ALA A 108 4.39 -12.04 10.23
CA ALA A 108 4.78 -12.16 11.63
C ALA A 108 3.60 -12.65 12.49
N ALA A 109 2.39 -12.15 12.24
CA ALA A 109 1.17 -12.60 12.91
C ALA A 109 0.90 -14.09 12.66
N ARG A 110 1.02 -14.55 11.41
CA ARG A 110 0.88 -15.98 11.07
C ARG A 110 1.96 -16.84 11.71
N ALA A 111 3.19 -16.33 11.83
CA ALA A 111 4.26 -17.03 12.54
C ALA A 111 3.96 -17.17 14.04
N ALA A 112 3.53 -16.08 14.69
CA ALA A 112 3.10 -16.11 16.10
C ALA A 112 1.94 -17.10 16.32
N ARG A 113 0.95 -17.14 15.41
CA ARG A 113 -0.16 -18.11 15.44
C ARG A 113 0.36 -19.55 15.38
N ARG A 114 1.27 -19.86 14.45
CA ARG A 114 1.88 -21.20 14.32
C ARG A 114 2.66 -21.64 15.55
N GLU A 115 3.20 -20.70 16.30
CA GLU A 115 3.93 -20.94 17.55
C GLU A 115 3.03 -20.96 18.80
N GLY A 116 1.71 -20.88 18.63
CA GLY A 116 0.74 -20.86 19.74
C GLY A 116 0.69 -19.53 20.52
N ARG A 117 1.33 -18.47 20.01
CA ARG A 117 1.34 -17.12 20.60
C ARG A 117 0.14 -16.31 20.12
N GLU A 118 -1.07 -16.80 20.37
CA GLU A 118 -2.31 -16.25 19.78
C GLU A 118 -2.56 -14.77 20.11
N ALA A 119 -2.37 -14.35 21.36
CA ALA A 119 -2.55 -12.95 21.76
C ALA A 119 -1.61 -12.00 21.00
N GLU A 120 -0.40 -12.46 20.69
CA GLU A 120 0.54 -11.70 19.87
C GLU A 120 0.14 -11.69 18.40
N ALA A 121 -0.34 -12.81 17.86
CA ALA A 121 -0.86 -12.88 16.51
C ALA A 121 -2.01 -11.87 16.30
N VAL A 122 -2.96 -11.82 17.25
CA VAL A 122 -4.07 -10.84 17.25
C VAL A 122 -3.54 -9.40 17.21
N ARG A 123 -2.59 -9.07 18.08
CA ARG A 123 -1.99 -7.72 18.14
C ARG A 123 -1.29 -7.35 16.83
N LEU A 124 -0.55 -8.29 16.24
CA LEU A 124 0.19 -8.07 14.99
C LEU A 124 -0.75 -7.89 13.81
N PHE A 125 -1.80 -8.71 13.68
CA PHE A 125 -2.81 -8.54 12.64
C PHE A 125 -3.54 -7.19 12.76
N ARG A 126 -3.96 -6.80 13.98
CA ARG A 126 -4.58 -5.49 14.21
C ARG A 126 -3.65 -4.35 13.77
N SER A 127 -2.41 -4.37 14.24
CA SER A 127 -1.42 -3.32 13.91
C SER A 127 -1.13 -3.24 12.41
N ALA A 128 -1.13 -4.38 11.71
CA ALA A 128 -0.96 -4.41 10.26
C ALA A 128 -2.18 -3.85 9.53
N LEU A 129 -3.39 -4.21 9.96
CA LEU A 129 -4.64 -3.75 9.39
C LEU A 129 -4.89 -2.24 9.63
N ASP A 130 -4.43 -1.70 10.76
CA ASP A 130 -4.52 -0.26 11.08
C ASP A 130 -3.72 0.64 10.12
N LEU A 131 -2.83 0.07 9.30
CA LEU A 131 -2.12 0.81 8.25
C LEU A 131 -3.04 1.20 7.08
N TRP A 132 -4.17 0.52 6.93
CA TRP A 132 -5.10 0.73 5.83
C TRP A 132 -5.95 1.99 6.05
N ARG A 133 -5.89 2.92 5.09
CA ARG A 133 -6.62 4.20 5.07
C ARG A 133 -7.74 4.24 4.04
N GLY A 134 -7.89 3.19 3.24
CA GLY A 134 -8.85 3.10 2.15
C GLY A 134 -8.42 2.06 1.11
N GLU A 135 -8.94 2.20 -0.10
CA GLU A 135 -8.57 1.35 -1.24
C GLU A 135 -7.09 1.52 -1.62
N ALA A 136 -6.36 0.42 -1.79
CA ALA A 136 -4.96 0.43 -2.17
C ALA A 136 -4.73 1.22 -3.47
N PHE A 137 -3.75 2.13 -3.48
CA PHE A 137 -3.44 3.02 -4.59
C PHE A 137 -4.63 3.85 -5.12
N ALA A 138 -5.61 4.18 -4.26
CA ALA A 138 -6.77 4.97 -4.66
C ALA A 138 -6.39 6.24 -5.43
N GLY A 139 -7.07 6.47 -6.57
CA GLY A 139 -6.82 7.60 -7.46
C GLY A 139 -5.63 7.44 -8.40
N ILE A 140 -4.97 6.27 -8.46
CA ILE A 140 -3.94 5.96 -9.45
C ILE A 140 -4.53 5.09 -10.56
N ASP A 141 -4.86 5.73 -11.68
CA ASP A 141 -5.32 5.03 -12.88
C ASP A 141 -4.12 4.48 -13.68
N CYS A 142 -3.78 3.20 -13.49
CA CYS A 142 -2.75 2.48 -14.24
C CYS A 142 -3.00 0.96 -14.12
N PRO A 143 -3.16 0.20 -15.23
CA PRO A 143 -3.53 -1.21 -15.17
C PRO A 143 -2.61 -2.08 -14.32
N ALA A 144 -1.29 -1.88 -14.41
CA ALA A 144 -0.31 -2.60 -13.62
C ALA A 144 -0.42 -2.30 -12.11
N VAL A 145 -0.83 -1.08 -11.75
CA VAL A 145 -1.07 -0.68 -10.36
C VAL A 145 -2.39 -1.27 -9.88
N SER A 146 -3.45 -1.23 -10.68
CA SER A 146 -4.76 -1.79 -10.34
C SER A 146 -4.70 -3.29 -10.05
N ALA A 147 -3.98 -4.06 -10.87
CA ALA A 147 -3.81 -5.50 -10.64
C ALA A 147 -3.13 -5.81 -9.30
N ALA A 148 -2.18 -4.98 -8.89
CA ALA A 148 -1.47 -5.16 -7.64
C ALA A 148 -2.22 -4.63 -6.42
N ALA A 149 -2.97 -3.55 -6.59
CA ALA A 149 -3.91 -3.07 -5.59
C ALA A 149 -4.91 -4.17 -5.24
N ALA A 150 -5.44 -4.88 -6.25
CA ALA A 150 -6.32 -6.03 -6.03
C ALA A 150 -5.67 -7.13 -5.18
N GLY A 151 -4.41 -7.51 -5.48
CA GLY A 151 -3.69 -8.49 -4.66
C GLY A 151 -3.44 -8.05 -3.21
N LEU A 152 -3.22 -6.75 -2.97
CA LEU A 152 -3.12 -6.21 -1.61
C LEU A 152 -4.47 -6.26 -0.88
N GLU A 153 -5.58 -5.95 -1.56
CA GLU A 153 -6.92 -6.01 -0.97
C GLU A 153 -7.35 -7.46 -0.67
N GLU A 154 -6.98 -8.43 -1.52
CA GLU A 154 -7.18 -9.85 -1.22
C GLU A 154 -6.41 -10.28 0.03
N GLU A 155 -5.15 -9.87 0.15
CA GLU A 155 -4.34 -10.13 1.35
C GLU A 155 -4.92 -9.44 2.60
N ARG A 156 -5.51 -8.25 2.46
CA ARG A 156 -6.23 -7.55 3.52
C ARG A 156 -7.43 -8.35 4.01
N LEU A 157 -8.26 -8.83 3.09
CA LEU A 157 -9.43 -9.64 3.42
C LEU A 157 -9.01 -10.92 4.15
N THR A 158 -7.98 -11.60 3.64
CA THR A 158 -7.39 -12.78 4.29
C THR A 158 -6.93 -12.47 5.71
N ALA A 159 -6.23 -11.36 5.93
CA ALA A 159 -5.77 -10.95 7.26
C ALA A 159 -6.94 -10.60 8.22
N ILE A 160 -8.03 -10.03 7.72
CA ILE A 160 -9.26 -9.77 8.50
C ILE A 160 -9.92 -11.08 8.92
N GLU A 161 -10.01 -12.05 8.01
CA GLU A 161 -10.56 -13.38 8.29
C GLU A 161 -9.73 -14.09 9.35
N GLU A 162 -8.40 -14.15 9.19
CA GLU A 162 -7.49 -14.78 10.15
C GLU A 162 -7.53 -14.13 11.55
N LEU A 163 -7.62 -12.79 11.60
CA LEU A 163 -7.79 -12.06 12.86
C LEU A 163 -9.13 -12.42 13.52
N THR A 164 -10.20 -12.51 12.72
CA THR A 164 -11.54 -12.84 13.22
C THR A 164 -11.56 -14.25 13.79
N GLU A 165 -10.97 -15.24 13.10
CA GLU A 165 -10.83 -16.61 13.60
C GLU A 165 -10.12 -16.67 14.96
N LEU A 166 -8.99 -15.96 15.09
CA LEU A 166 -8.21 -15.93 16.33
C LEU A 166 -9.02 -15.35 17.50
N ARG A 167 -9.76 -14.27 17.26
CA ARG A 167 -10.59 -13.63 18.28
C ARG A 167 -11.78 -14.50 18.69
N LEU A 168 -12.39 -15.22 17.74
CA LEU A 168 -13.46 -16.18 18.03
C LEU A 168 -12.93 -17.36 18.86
N ALA A 169 -11.76 -17.90 18.52
CA ALA A 169 -11.12 -18.97 19.28
C ALA A 169 -10.78 -18.55 20.72
N ALA A 170 -10.40 -17.28 20.91
CA ALA A 170 -10.16 -16.69 22.23
C ALA A 170 -11.44 -16.43 23.05
N GLY A 171 -12.64 -16.75 22.52
CA GLY A 171 -13.91 -16.52 23.20
C GLY A 171 -14.34 -15.05 23.22
N GLU A 172 -13.70 -14.18 22.43
CA GLU A 172 -14.09 -12.76 22.30
C GLU A 172 -15.36 -12.55 21.47
N SER A 173 -16.19 -13.58 21.26
CA SER A 173 -17.41 -13.53 20.43
C SER A 173 -18.35 -12.40 20.86
N ALA A 174 -18.47 -12.13 22.16
CA ALA A 174 -19.30 -11.02 22.67
C ALA A 174 -18.70 -9.63 22.34
N THR A 175 -17.38 -9.48 22.39
CA THR A 175 -16.66 -8.23 22.07
C THR A 175 -16.69 -7.95 20.56
N LEU A 176 -16.57 -9.00 19.73
CA LEU A 176 -16.68 -8.94 18.27
C LEU A 176 -18.07 -8.51 17.82
N VAL A 177 -19.12 -9.06 18.43
CA VAL A 177 -20.51 -8.68 18.16
C VAL A 177 -20.74 -7.21 18.53
N ALA A 178 -20.24 -6.73 19.68
CA ALA A 178 -20.38 -5.33 20.07
C ALA A 178 -19.63 -4.35 19.13
N GLU A 179 -18.46 -4.73 18.64
CA GLU A 179 -17.66 -3.94 17.69
C GLU A 179 -18.33 -3.89 16.31
N LEU A 180 -18.88 -5.02 15.83
CA LEU A 180 -19.70 -5.09 14.61
C LEU A 180 -21.01 -4.29 14.72
N PHE A 181 -21.69 -4.32 15.88
CA PHE A 181 -22.87 -3.49 16.14
C PHE A 181 -22.53 -2.00 16.15
N SER A 182 -21.35 -1.63 16.66
CA SER A 182 -20.89 -0.23 16.67
C SER A 182 -20.55 0.27 15.26
N LEU A 183 -19.93 -0.58 14.43
CA LEU A 183 -19.64 -0.26 13.03
C LEU A 183 -20.90 -0.18 12.16
N THR A 184 -21.91 -1.02 12.40
CA THR A 184 -23.22 -0.95 11.72
C THR A 184 -24.09 0.20 12.24
N ALA A 185 -23.97 0.60 13.50
CA ALA A 185 -24.59 1.82 14.02
C ALA A 185 -23.93 3.10 13.47
N ALA A 186 -22.63 3.06 13.18
CA ALA A 186 -21.90 4.15 12.52
C ALA A 186 -22.19 4.25 11.01
N HIS A 187 -22.58 3.13 10.39
CA HIS A 187 -22.99 3.07 8.97
C HIS A 187 -24.32 2.31 8.81
N PRO A 188 -25.46 2.91 9.20
CA PRO A 188 -26.75 2.24 9.05
C PRO A 188 -27.04 2.02 7.57
N CYS A 189 -27.15 0.75 7.18
CA CYS A 189 -27.58 0.36 5.84
C CYS A 189 -28.94 0.99 5.55
N ALA A 190 -28.97 1.90 4.57
CA ALA A 190 -30.19 2.38 3.98
C ALA A 190 -30.79 1.29 3.09
N THR A 191 -31.56 0.39 3.68
CA THR A 191 -32.60 -0.34 2.96
C THR A 191 -33.88 -0.23 3.77
N PRO A 192 -34.90 0.52 3.29
CA PRO A 192 -36.20 0.47 3.92
C PRO A 192 -36.77 -0.93 3.70
N CYS A 193 -36.86 -1.70 4.77
CA CYS A 193 -37.71 -2.88 4.81
C CYS A 193 -39.17 -2.37 4.77
N ALA A 194 -39.70 -2.20 3.57
CA ALA A 194 -41.12 -1.96 3.38
C ALA A 194 -41.85 -3.26 3.76
N ALA A 195 -42.47 -3.24 4.93
CA ALA A 195 -43.50 -4.20 5.29
C ALA A 195 -44.70 -4.02 4.35
N THR A 196 -45.21 -5.13 3.81
CA THR A 196 -46.64 -5.28 3.51
C THR A 196 -47.02 -6.73 3.77
#